data_AF-A0A0T6AY53-F1
#
_entry.id   AF-A0A0T6AY53-F1
#
_cell.length_a   1.000
_cell.length_b   1.000
_cell.length_c   1.000
_cell.angle_alpha   90.00
_cell.angle_beta   90.00
_cell.angle_gamma   90.00
#
_symmetry.space_group_name_H-M   'P 1'
#
loop_
_entity.id
_entity.type
_entity.pdbx_description
1 polymer ?
#
loop_
_entity_poly.entity_id
_entity_poly.type
_entity_poly.pdbx_seq_one_letter_code
_entity_poly.pdbx_strand_id
1 'polypeptide(L)'
;MKIMAQDTQKENKEAAFNEFYTEVKEIEKRDSVLTPKQQIERLLRPGSTYFNLNPFEVLQVEPETAIEDVKKKYRRLSILVHPDKNQDDPDRAQQAFEVVNRAWRTLENEESRKKCLDIVEEAKGRTDIMLAEKRKKAKKEGKEAIPEDNPEKYKHAVYVLTMKLFADMERKRRELAERDQEERKRKREQEIEEEEKQKAEREWQKNFEESRQNRVESW
;
A
#
# COMPACT_ATOMS: atom_id res chain seq x y z
N MET A 1 -31.23 -34.34 42.90
CA MET A 1 -30.12 -33.38 43.08
C MET A 1 -29.18 -33.24 41.88
N LYS A 2 -28.89 -34.28 41.08
CA LYS A 2 -27.97 -34.18 39.93
C LYS A 2 -28.48 -33.41 38.70
N ILE A 3 -29.79 -33.35 38.45
CA ILE A 3 -30.36 -32.73 37.24
C ILE A 3 -30.33 -31.19 37.35
N MET A 4 -30.76 -30.63 38.49
CA MET A 4 -30.74 -29.18 38.72
C MET A 4 -29.32 -28.58 38.65
N ALA A 5 -28.29 -29.32 39.05
CA ALA A 5 -26.90 -28.86 38.97
C ALA A 5 -26.35 -28.80 37.53
N GLN A 6 -26.92 -29.57 36.60
CA GLN A 6 -26.53 -29.57 35.19
C GLN A 6 -27.18 -28.41 34.43
N ASP A 7 -28.42 -28.06 34.76
CA ASP A 7 -29.13 -26.92 34.18
C ASP A 7 -28.49 -25.59 34.61
N THR A 8 -28.11 -25.44 35.89
CA THR A 8 -27.39 -24.26 36.38
C THR A 8 -25.98 -24.11 35.78
N GLN A 9 -25.31 -25.22 35.42
CA GLN A 9 -24.03 -25.16 34.70
C GLN A 9 -24.19 -24.80 33.23
N LYS A 10 -25.33 -25.13 32.62
CA LYS A 10 -25.63 -24.79 31.23
C LYS A 10 -26.00 -23.32 31.11
N GLU A 11 -26.84 -22.81 32.01
CA GLU A 11 -27.19 -21.39 32.12
C GLU A 11 -25.96 -20.52 32.45
N ASN A 12 -25.08 -20.95 33.36
CA ASN A 12 -23.83 -20.23 33.64
C ASN A 12 -22.85 -20.23 32.46
N LYS A 13 -22.81 -21.29 31.65
CA LYS A 13 -21.99 -21.32 30.42
C LYS A 13 -22.56 -20.44 29.33
N GLU A 14 -23.88 -20.36 29.22
CA GLU A 14 -24.58 -19.50 28.26
C GLU A 14 -24.47 -18.02 28.67
N ALA A 15 -24.53 -17.72 29.98
CA ALA A 15 -24.24 -16.39 30.53
C ALA A 15 -22.77 -15.99 30.31
N ALA A 16 -21.81 -16.87 30.61
CA ALA A 16 -20.39 -16.62 30.37
C ALA A 16 -20.06 -16.50 28.86
N PHE A 17 -20.76 -17.24 28.00
CA PHE A 17 -20.62 -17.14 26.54
C PHE A 17 -21.23 -15.84 26.01
N ASN A 18 -22.38 -15.40 26.52
CA ASN A 18 -23.00 -14.13 26.17
C ASN A 18 -22.16 -12.94 26.69
N GLU A 19 -21.56 -13.06 27.88
CA GLU A 19 -20.60 -12.08 28.42
C GLU A 19 -19.34 -12.01 27.55
N PHE A 20 -18.75 -13.15 27.18
CA PHE A 20 -17.63 -13.23 26.23
C PHE A 20 -17.99 -12.67 24.84
N TYR A 21 -19.19 -12.95 24.33
CA TYR A 21 -19.64 -12.45 23.02
C TYR A 21 -19.91 -10.94 23.03
N THR A 22 -20.36 -10.41 24.17
CA THR A 22 -20.51 -8.97 24.39
C THR A 22 -19.14 -8.31 24.53
N GLU A 23 -18.20 -8.96 25.21
CA GLU A 23 -16.81 -8.52 25.35
C GLU A 23 -16.08 -8.51 23.99
N VAL A 24 -16.28 -9.52 23.14
CA VAL A 24 -15.72 -9.59 21.78
C VAL A 24 -16.33 -8.53 20.86
N LYS A 25 -17.64 -8.28 20.93
CA LYS A 25 -18.28 -7.17 20.21
C LYS A 25 -17.82 -5.80 20.70
N GLU A 26 -17.50 -5.66 21.97
CA GLU A 26 -16.88 -4.45 22.52
C GLU A 26 -15.41 -4.33 22.10
N ILE A 27 -14.69 -5.43 21.90
CA ILE A 27 -13.33 -5.47 21.33
C ILE A 27 -13.36 -5.05 19.85
N GLU A 28 -14.33 -5.52 19.05
CA GLU A 28 -14.54 -5.04 17.67
C GLU A 28 -14.97 -3.54 17.64
N LYS A 29 -15.66 -3.06 18.68
CA LYS A 29 -15.90 -1.62 18.90
C LYS A 29 -14.63 -0.87 19.34
N ARG A 30 -13.70 -1.53 20.04
CA ARG A 30 -12.36 -1.05 20.41
C ARG A 30 -11.35 -1.08 19.26
N ASP A 31 -11.63 -1.72 18.13
CA ASP A 31 -10.90 -1.44 16.89
C ASP A 31 -11.24 -0.06 16.30
N SER A 32 -12.18 0.66 16.92
CA SER A 32 -12.31 2.11 16.81
C SER A 32 -11.44 2.89 17.83
N VAL A 33 -10.69 2.21 18.69
CA VAL A 33 -10.03 2.70 19.91
C VAL A 33 -8.63 2.10 20.07
N LEU A 34 -7.86 1.98 18.98
CA LEU A 34 -6.40 1.99 19.13
C LEU A 34 -6.01 3.36 19.72
N THR A 35 -5.19 3.37 20.76
CA THR A 35 -4.65 4.61 21.32
C THR A 35 -3.89 5.38 20.23
N PRO A 36 -3.79 6.72 20.33
CA PRO A 36 -2.97 7.51 19.41
C PRO A 36 -1.58 6.89 19.14
N LYS A 37 -0.91 6.44 20.21
CA LYS A 37 0.39 5.76 20.14
C LYS A 37 0.36 4.45 19.35
N GLN A 38 -0.65 3.61 19.56
CA GLN A 38 -0.76 2.36 18.82
C GLN A 38 -1.06 2.60 17.34
N GLN A 39 -1.82 3.65 16.98
CA GLN A 39 -2.04 4.00 15.57
C GLN A 39 -0.74 4.44 14.90
N ILE A 40 0.04 5.28 15.58
CA ILE A 40 1.36 5.70 15.11
C ILE A 40 2.28 4.49 14.94
N GLU A 41 2.33 3.60 15.94
CA GLU A 41 3.13 2.36 15.88
C GLU A 41 2.71 1.48 14.71
N ARG A 42 1.40 1.26 14.49
CA ARG A 42 0.88 0.46 13.38
C ARG A 42 1.35 0.96 12.02
N LEU A 43 1.34 2.28 11.83
CA LEU A 43 1.66 2.97 10.57
C LEU A 43 3.18 3.09 10.34
N LEU A 44 3.98 3.08 11.41
CA LEU A 44 5.44 3.26 11.36
C LEU A 44 6.24 2.00 11.72
N ARG A 45 5.58 0.87 11.98
CA ARG A 45 6.27 -0.39 12.29
C ARG A 45 7.21 -0.81 11.16
N PRO A 46 8.28 -1.57 11.44
CA PRO A 46 9.11 -2.16 10.40
C PRO A 46 8.26 -2.94 9.37
N GLY A 47 8.48 -2.67 8.08
CA GLY A 47 7.69 -3.25 6.99
C GLY A 47 6.38 -2.51 6.67
N SER A 48 6.07 -1.40 7.38
CA SER A 48 4.89 -0.60 7.07
C SER A 48 4.93 0.02 5.68
N THR A 49 6.11 0.18 5.06
CA THR A 49 6.25 0.69 3.69
C THR A 49 5.42 -0.10 2.69
N TYR A 50 5.37 -1.43 2.80
CA TYR A 50 4.54 -2.27 1.93
C TYR A 50 3.08 -2.29 2.38
N PHE A 51 2.86 -2.27 3.69
CA PHE A 51 1.52 -2.26 4.25
C PHE A 51 0.74 -1.00 3.85
N ASN A 52 1.41 0.14 3.91
CA ASN A 52 0.86 1.47 3.64
C ASN A 52 0.62 1.74 2.14
N LEU A 53 1.01 0.82 1.24
CA LEU A 53 0.67 0.91 -0.19
C LEU A 53 -0.81 0.65 -0.44
N ASN A 54 -1.47 -0.11 0.45
CA ASN A 54 -2.90 -0.33 0.38
C ASN A 54 -3.64 0.76 1.18
N PRO A 55 -4.31 1.72 0.53
CA PRO A 55 -4.97 2.81 1.23
C PRO A 55 -6.18 2.37 2.07
N PHE A 56 -6.82 1.25 1.71
CA PHE A 56 -7.94 0.68 2.46
C PHE A 56 -7.49 0.18 3.85
N GLU A 57 -6.30 -0.44 3.90
CA GLU A 57 -5.67 -0.91 5.14
C GLU A 57 -5.19 0.25 6.02
N VAL A 58 -4.63 1.29 5.41
CA VAL A 58 -4.23 2.51 6.15
C VAL A 58 -5.44 3.15 6.83
N LEU A 59 -6.57 3.27 6.11
CA LEU A 59 -7.78 3.91 6.64
C LEU A 59 -8.70 2.96 7.42
N GLN A 60 -8.37 1.67 7.48
CA GLN A 60 -9.15 0.63 8.15
C GLN A 60 -10.60 0.60 7.65
N VAL A 61 -10.75 0.52 6.33
CA VAL A 61 -12.03 0.47 5.61
C VAL A 61 -12.04 -0.67 4.62
N GLU A 62 -13.23 -1.22 4.34
CA GLU A 62 -13.38 -2.21 3.28
C GLU A 62 -13.37 -1.54 1.90
N PRO A 63 -12.87 -2.21 0.84
CA PRO A 63 -12.86 -1.67 -0.52
C PRO A 63 -14.24 -1.18 -1.01
N GLU A 64 -15.31 -1.84 -0.58
CA GLU A 64 -16.70 -1.56 -0.93
C GLU A 64 -17.31 -0.38 -0.13
N THR A 65 -16.56 0.22 0.81
CA THR A 65 -17.04 1.32 1.65
C THR A 65 -17.32 2.58 0.82
N ALA A 66 -18.45 3.25 1.07
CA ALA A 66 -18.80 4.52 0.44
C ALA A 66 -17.79 5.63 0.76
N ILE A 67 -17.52 6.54 -0.19
CA ILE A 67 -16.46 7.55 -0.04
C ILE A 67 -16.72 8.50 1.13
N GLU A 68 -17.98 8.76 1.45
CA GLU A 68 -18.44 9.56 2.57
C GLU A 68 -18.03 8.94 3.90
N ASP A 69 -18.10 7.61 4.02
CA ASP A 69 -17.71 6.87 5.21
C ASP A 69 -16.19 6.73 5.32
N VAL A 70 -15.50 6.56 4.18
CA VAL A 70 -14.04 6.66 4.11
C VAL A 70 -13.58 8.04 4.60
N LYS A 71 -14.26 9.13 4.22
CA LYS A 71 -13.96 10.49 4.69
C LYS A 71 -14.15 10.66 6.19
N LYS A 72 -15.19 10.05 6.77
CA LYS A 72 -15.40 10.03 8.22
C LYS A 72 -14.25 9.30 8.93
N LYS A 73 -13.83 8.15 8.42
CA LYS A 73 -12.71 7.36 8.95
C LYS A 73 -11.39 8.11 8.87
N TYR A 74 -11.10 8.74 7.73
CA TYR A 74 -9.97 9.63 7.54
C TYR A 74 -9.93 10.73 8.61
N ARG A 75 -11.01 11.50 8.78
CA ARG A 75 -11.07 12.58 9.79
C ARG A 75 -10.76 12.07 11.20
N ARG A 76 -11.32 10.90 11.58
CA ARG A 76 -11.07 10.30 12.90
C ARG A 76 -9.61 9.90 13.07
N LEU A 77 -9.03 9.20 12.10
CA LEU A 77 -7.62 8.77 12.15
C LEU A 77 -6.67 9.97 12.16
N SER A 78 -6.91 10.98 11.34
CA SER A 78 -6.12 12.22 11.29
C SER A 78 -6.05 12.92 12.65
N ILE A 79 -7.16 12.96 13.41
CA ILE A 79 -7.16 13.51 14.76
C ILE A 79 -6.33 12.66 15.72
N LEU A 80 -6.40 11.33 15.61
CA LEU A 80 -5.66 10.42 16.48
C LEU A 80 -4.15 10.53 16.27
N VAL A 81 -3.68 10.70 15.03
CA VAL A 81 -2.25 10.77 14.71
C VAL A 81 -1.71 12.20 14.57
N HIS A 82 -2.50 13.22 14.89
CA HIS A 82 -2.07 14.62 14.72
C HIS A 82 -0.92 14.98 15.67
N PRO A 83 0.13 15.70 15.22
CA PRO A 83 1.27 16.09 16.07
C PRO A 83 0.85 16.91 17.30
N ASP A 84 -0.09 17.86 17.16
CA ASP A 84 -0.57 18.67 18.30
C ASP A 84 -1.14 17.86 19.47
N LYS A 85 -1.70 16.67 19.20
CA LYS A 85 -2.28 15.78 20.21
C LYS A 85 -1.28 14.74 20.72
N ASN A 86 -0.16 14.56 20.03
CA ASN A 86 0.90 13.60 20.33
C ASN A 86 2.23 14.33 20.53
N GLN A 87 2.23 15.31 21.44
CA GLN A 87 3.39 16.19 21.69
C GLN A 87 4.58 15.46 22.31
N ASP A 88 4.36 14.25 22.81
CA ASP A 88 5.42 13.38 23.32
C ASP A 88 6.27 12.76 22.19
N ASP A 89 5.73 12.64 20.98
CA ASP A 89 6.45 12.15 19.80
C ASP A 89 5.92 12.80 18.50
N PRO A 90 6.12 14.12 18.33
CA PRO A 90 5.51 14.90 17.25
C PRO A 90 6.05 14.50 15.87
N ASP A 91 7.31 14.06 15.77
CA ASP A 91 7.92 13.65 14.51
C ASP A 91 7.28 12.36 13.97
N ARG A 92 7.10 11.35 14.82
CA ARG A 92 6.41 10.12 14.43
C ARG A 92 4.93 10.37 14.16
N ALA A 93 4.28 11.23 14.96
CA ALA A 93 2.90 11.62 14.71
C ALA A 93 2.75 12.28 13.32
N GLN A 94 3.64 13.20 12.96
CA GLN A 94 3.66 13.84 11.64
C GLN A 94 3.84 12.82 10.51
N GLN A 95 4.78 11.89 10.63
CA GLN A 95 4.97 10.82 9.64
C GLN A 95 3.73 9.94 9.49
N ALA A 96 3.10 9.54 10.59
CA ALA A 96 1.88 8.75 10.58
C ALA A 96 0.70 9.53 9.96
N PHE A 97 0.58 10.82 10.26
CA PHE A 97 -0.41 11.70 9.65
C PHE A 97 -0.24 11.81 8.13
N GLU A 98 0.99 11.93 7.64
CA GLU A 98 1.28 11.96 6.20
C GLU A 98 0.88 10.66 5.50
N VAL A 99 1.06 9.51 6.14
CA VAL A 99 0.62 8.21 5.62
C VAL A 99 -0.91 8.19 5.50
N VAL A 100 -1.63 8.60 6.55
CA VAL A 100 -3.10 8.67 6.55
C VAL A 100 -3.62 9.63 5.48
N ASN A 101 -3.02 10.81 5.37
CA ASN A 101 -3.37 11.82 4.36
C ASN A 101 -3.10 11.33 2.93
N ARG A 102 -1.99 10.63 2.69
CA ARG A 102 -1.69 10.03 1.39
C ARG A 102 -2.74 9.00 0.99
N ALA A 103 -3.11 8.10 1.90
CA ALA A 103 -4.14 7.10 1.65
C ALA A 103 -5.50 7.75 1.32
N TRP A 104 -5.87 8.80 2.04
CA TRP A 104 -7.09 9.57 1.73
C TRP A 104 -7.03 10.19 0.34
N ARG A 105 -5.95 10.89 -0.02
CA ARG A 105 -5.79 11.49 -1.36
C ARG A 105 -5.91 10.47 -2.49
N THR A 106 -5.38 9.27 -2.28
CA THR A 106 -5.50 8.16 -3.25
C THR A 106 -6.95 7.70 -3.41
N LEU A 107 -7.74 7.62 -2.33
CA LEU A 107 -9.15 7.20 -2.41
C LEU A 107 -10.11 8.32 -2.78
N GLU A 108 -9.76 9.58 -2.50
CA GLU A 108 -10.57 10.76 -2.86
C GLU A 108 -10.55 11.00 -4.38
N ASN A 109 -9.42 10.73 -5.03
CA ASN A 109 -9.31 10.80 -6.47
C ASN A 109 -9.96 9.56 -7.12
N GLU A 110 -10.98 9.77 -7.94
CA GLU A 110 -11.77 8.70 -8.55
C GLU A 110 -10.94 7.74 -9.41
N GLU A 111 -10.02 8.28 -10.22
CA GLU A 111 -9.15 7.46 -11.08
C GLU A 111 -8.19 6.58 -10.27
N SER A 112 -7.59 7.15 -9.23
CA SER A 112 -6.68 6.45 -8.33
C SER A 112 -7.41 5.41 -7.49
N ARG A 113 -8.60 5.75 -6.97
CA ARG A 113 -9.49 4.81 -6.27
C ARG A 113 -9.87 3.64 -7.17
N LYS A 114 -10.23 3.90 -8.42
CA LYS A 114 -10.57 2.85 -9.39
C LYS A 114 -9.39 1.89 -9.57
N LYS A 115 -8.17 2.41 -9.78
CA LYS A 115 -6.96 1.56 -9.86
C LYS A 115 -6.77 0.69 -8.61
N CYS A 116 -7.03 1.24 -7.42
CA CYS A 116 -6.98 0.46 -6.18
C CYS A 116 -8.05 -0.65 -6.13
N LEU A 117 -9.25 -0.38 -6.62
CA LEU A 117 -10.33 -1.37 -6.70
C LEU A 117 -10.03 -2.45 -7.74
N ASP A 118 -9.50 -2.09 -8.90
CA ASP A 118 -9.09 -3.03 -9.94
C ASP A 118 -8.04 -4.03 -9.39
N ILE A 119 -7.10 -3.56 -8.55
CA ILE A 119 -6.13 -4.44 -7.86
C ILE A 119 -6.83 -5.42 -6.92
N VAL A 120 -7.83 -4.96 -6.16
CA VAL A 120 -8.61 -5.82 -5.24
C VAL A 120 -9.41 -6.85 -6.02
N GLU A 121 -10.04 -6.46 -7.13
CA GLU A 121 -10.80 -7.37 -7.99
C GLU A 121 -9.89 -8.41 -8.65
N GLU A 122 -8.73 -7.98 -9.15
CA GLU A 122 -7.72 -8.89 -9.69
C GLU A 122 -7.23 -9.89 -8.63
N ALA A 123 -7.00 -9.43 -7.39
CA ALA A 123 -6.63 -10.32 -6.29
C ALA A 123 -7.71 -11.36 -5.99
N LYS A 124 -8.99 -10.96 -5.97
CA LYS A 124 -10.12 -11.89 -5.80
C LYS A 124 -10.14 -12.93 -6.92
N GLY A 125 -10.10 -12.49 -8.18
CA GLY A 125 -10.12 -13.39 -9.34
C GLY A 125 -8.94 -14.36 -9.39
N ARG A 126 -7.72 -13.87 -9.12
CA ARG A 126 -6.52 -14.74 -9.04
C ARG A 126 -6.60 -15.74 -7.89
N THR A 127 -7.16 -15.33 -6.75
CA THR A 127 -7.37 -16.21 -5.59
C THR A 127 -8.37 -17.31 -5.94
N ASP A 128 -9.49 -16.97 -6.60
CA ASP A 128 -10.52 -17.93 -7.00
C ASP A 128 -9.96 -18.98 -7.98
N ILE A 129 -9.16 -18.56 -8.97
CA ILE A 129 -8.49 -19.47 -9.91
C ILE A 129 -7.55 -20.41 -9.16
N MET A 130 -6.70 -19.86 -8.27
CA MET A 130 -5.77 -20.65 -7.47
C MET A 130 -6.51 -21.67 -6.58
N LEU A 131 -7.62 -21.27 -5.96
CA LEU A 131 -8.42 -22.15 -5.12
C LEU A 131 -9.11 -23.25 -5.95
N ALA A 132 -9.60 -22.94 -7.14
CA ALA A 132 -10.18 -23.94 -8.05
C ALA A 132 -9.14 -25.01 -8.44
N GLU A 133 -7.90 -24.60 -8.74
CA GLU A 133 -6.79 -25.52 -9.00
C GLU A 133 -6.43 -26.37 -7.77
N LYS A 134 -6.37 -25.74 -6.58
CA LYS A 134 -6.14 -26.46 -5.31
C LYS A 134 -7.23 -27.50 -5.04
N ARG A 135 -8.51 -27.16 -5.25
CA ARG A 135 -9.64 -28.11 -5.12
C ARG A 135 -9.52 -29.28 -6.11
N LYS A 136 -9.15 -29.00 -7.37
CA LYS A 136 -8.91 -30.04 -8.38
C LYS A 136 -7.76 -30.98 -7.97
N LYS A 137 -6.69 -30.44 -7.38
CA LYS A 137 -5.56 -31.23 -6.88
C LYS A 137 -5.93 -32.05 -5.63
N ALA A 138 -6.63 -31.45 -4.67
CA ALA A 138 -7.13 -32.12 -3.47
C ALA A 138 -8.00 -33.34 -3.83
N LYS A 139 -8.91 -33.17 -4.81
CA LYS A 139 -9.74 -34.26 -5.32
C LYS A 139 -8.93 -35.40 -5.95
N LYS A 140 -7.83 -35.10 -6.66
CA LYS A 140 -6.90 -36.12 -7.18
C LYS A 140 -6.14 -36.86 -6.08
N GLU A 141 -5.87 -36.20 -4.98
CA GLU A 141 -5.20 -36.76 -3.80
C GLU A 141 -6.18 -37.42 -2.81
N GLY A 142 -7.47 -37.52 -3.14
CA GLY A 142 -8.50 -38.13 -2.29
C GLY A 142 -8.90 -37.29 -1.08
N LYS A 143 -8.56 -36.00 -1.04
CA LYS A 143 -8.99 -35.05 0.01
C LYS A 143 -10.29 -34.37 -0.41
N GLU A 144 -11.28 -34.35 0.48
CA GLU A 144 -12.62 -33.81 0.20
C GLU A 144 -12.73 -32.28 0.27
N ALA A 145 -11.87 -31.61 1.07
CA ALA A 145 -11.96 -30.18 1.30
C ALA A 145 -10.57 -29.51 1.31
N ILE A 146 -10.55 -28.21 1.00
CA ILE A 146 -9.37 -27.36 1.20
C ILE A 146 -9.57 -26.44 2.42
N PRO A 147 -8.50 -26.05 3.15
CA PRO A 147 -8.61 -25.13 4.28
C PRO A 147 -9.34 -23.83 3.93
N GLU A 148 -9.13 -23.31 2.72
CA GLU A 148 -9.68 -22.05 2.22
C GLU A 148 -11.16 -22.14 1.79
N ASP A 149 -11.82 -23.30 1.96
CA ASP A 149 -13.28 -23.39 1.88
C ASP A 149 -13.97 -22.73 3.09
N ASN A 150 -13.23 -22.50 4.18
CA ASN A 150 -13.68 -21.64 5.28
C ASN A 150 -13.67 -20.15 4.82
N PRO A 151 -14.79 -19.41 4.97
CA PRO A 151 -14.88 -18.00 4.62
C PRO A 151 -13.78 -17.08 5.19
N GLU A 152 -13.33 -17.32 6.42
CA GLU A 152 -12.25 -16.52 7.04
C GLU A 152 -10.90 -16.76 6.38
N LYS A 153 -10.60 -18.03 6.04
CA LYS A 153 -9.36 -18.37 5.34
C LYS A 153 -9.38 -17.90 3.89
N TYR A 154 -10.55 -17.90 3.25
CA TYR A 154 -10.74 -17.27 1.95
C TYR A 154 -10.45 -15.76 2.01
N LYS A 155 -11.08 -15.04 2.94
CA LYS A 155 -10.83 -13.60 3.15
C LYS A 155 -9.35 -13.31 3.40
N HIS A 156 -8.70 -14.14 4.22
CA HIS A 156 -7.26 -14.02 4.47
C HIS A 156 -6.42 -14.26 3.20
N ALA A 157 -6.74 -15.28 2.40
CA ALA A 157 -6.04 -15.56 1.15
C ALA A 157 -6.16 -14.39 0.15
N VAL A 158 -7.37 -13.84 -0.01
CA VAL A 158 -7.61 -12.64 -0.84
C VAL A 158 -6.80 -11.47 -0.29
N TYR A 159 -6.85 -11.21 1.02
CA TYR A 159 -6.08 -10.15 1.67
C TYR A 159 -4.58 -10.27 1.38
N VAL A 160 -3.98 -11.46 1.57
CA VAL A 160 -2.56 -11.69 1.31
C VAL A 160 -2.20 -11.41 -0.15
N LEU A 161 -3.04 -11.84 -1.09
CA LEU A 161 -2.78 -11.61 -2.51
C LEU A 161 -2.95 -10.14 -2.90
N THR A 162 -3.96 -9.45 -2.36
CA THR A 162 -4.16 -8.01 -2.53
C THR A 162 -2.93 -7.23 -2.09
N MET A 163 -2.41 -7.50 -0.88
CA MET A 163 -1.21 -6.84 -0.36
C MET A 163 0.01 -7.08 -1.25
N LYS A 164 0.15 -8.30 -1.78
CA LYS A 164 1.21 -8.63 -2.74
C LYS A 164 1.07 -7.82 -4.04
N LEU A 165 -0.12 -7.72 -4.60
CA LEU A 165 -0.34 -6.96 -5.84
C LEU A 165 -0.05 -5.47 -5.68
N PHE A 166 -0.46 -4.85 -4.56
CA PHE A 166 -0.09 -3.46 -4.26
C PHE A 166 1.43 -3.28 -4.21
N ALA A 167 2.16 -4.21 -3.57
CA ALA A 167 3.62 -4.19 -3.54
C ALA A 167 4.26 -4.39 -4.92
N ASP A 168 3.73 -5.31 -5.73
CA ASP A 168 4.19 -5.59 -7.09
C ASP A 168 4.02 -4.35 -8.00
N MET A 169 2.87 -3.68 -7.89
CA MET A 169 2.57 -2.45 -8.65
C MET A 169 3.50 -1.30 -8.27
N GLU A 170 3.78 -1.11 -6.98
CA GLU A 170 4.73 -0.08 -6.54
C GLU A 170 6.17 -0.39 -7.00
N ARG A 171 6.59 -1.66 -6.96
CA ARG A 171 7.89 -2.07 -7.50
C ARG A 171 8.00 -1.74 -8.99
N LYS A 172 7.00 -2.14 -9.77
CA LYS A 172 6.93 -1.84 -11.21
C LYS A 172 6.91 -0.33 -11.50
N ARG A 173 6.22 0.46 -10.67
CA ARG A 173 6.21 1.92 -10.78
C ARG A 173 7.60 2.52 -10.56
N ARG A 174 8.33 2.04 -9.54
CA ARG A 174 9.69 2.51 -9.24
C ARG A 174 10.67 2.15 -10.34
N GLU A 175 10.63 0.91 -10.82
CA GLU A 175 11.46 0.44 -11.93
C GLU A 175 11.23 1.27 -13.20
N LEU A 176 9.97 1.58 -13.52
CA LEU A 176 9.64 2.42 -14.67
C LEU A 176 10.14 3.86 -14.48
N ALA A 177 9.96 4.44 -13.29
CA ALA A 177 10.41 5.80 -13.00
C ALA A 177 11.94 5.93 -13.05
N GLU A 178 12.66 4.92 -12.56
CA GLU A 178 14.12 4.85 -12.63
C GLU A 178 14.59 4.76 -14.09
N ARG A 179 13.95 3.90 -14.89
CA ARG A 179 14.24 3.79 -16.33
C ARG A 179 14.02 5.10 -17.08
N ASP A 180 12.90 5.78 -16.82
CA ASP A 180 12.60 7.07 -17.45
C ASP A 180 13.60 8.16 -17.02
N GLN A 181 14.05 8.15 -15.76
CA GLN A 181 15.08 9.07 -15.27
C GLN A 181 16.43 8.79 -15.94
N GLU A 182 16.83 7.52 -16.08
CA GLU A 182 18.04 7.13 -16.79
C GLU A 182 18.00 7.56 -18.26
N GLU A 183 16.88 7.32 -18.96
CA GLU A 183 16.71 7.73 -20.36
C GLU A 183 16.85 9.25 -20.51
N ARG A 184 16.23 10.04 -19.62
CA ARG A 184 16.38 11.50 -19.60
C ARG A 184 17.81 11.94 -19.34
N LYS A 185 18.51 11.27 -18.42
CA LYS A 185 19.91 11.57 -18.10
C LYS A 185 20.82 11.28 -19.29
N ARG A 186 20.69 10.10 -19.91
CA ARG A 186 21.46 9.72 -21.11
C ARG A 186 21.22 10.68 -22.26
N LYS A 187 19.97 11.09 -22.50
CA LYS A 187 19.64 12.08 -23.52
C LYS A 187 20.33 13.43 -23.23
N ARG A 188 20.32 13.87 -21.97
CA ARG A 188 20.96 15.13 -21.58
C ARG A 188 22.48 15.08 -21.74
N GLU A 189 23.11 13.96 -21.40
CA GLU A 189 24.54 13.74 -21.60
C GLU A 189 24.91 13.78 -23.09
N GLN A 190 24.10 13.16 -23.95
CA GLN A 190 24.28 13.24 -25.42
C GLN A 190 24.15 14.67 -25.95
N GLU A 191 23.15 15.43 -25.49
CA GLU A 191 23.00 16.85 -25.85
C GLU A 191 24.24 17.68 -25.47
N ILE A 192 24.80 17.46 -24.28
CA ILE A 192 26.01 18.16 -23.83
C ILE A 192 27.22 17.76 -24.66
N GLU A 193 27.40 16.48 -24.95
CA GLU A 193 28.52 16.00 -25.78
C GLU A 193 28.45 16.56 -27.22
N GLU A 194 27.25 16.64 -27.79
CA GLU A 194 27.03 17.28 -29.09
C GLU A 194 27.32 18.78 -29.06
N GLU A 195 26.89 19.49 -28.01
CA GLU A 195 27.21 20.91 -27.81
C GLU A 195 28.72 21.15 -27.67
N GLU A 196 29.41 20.32 -26.88
CA GLU A 196 30.87 20.40 -26.71
C GLU A 196 31.61 20.10 -28.01
N LYS A 197 31.18 19.08 -28.76
CA LYS A 197 31.76 18.74 -30.06
C LYS A 197 31.56 19.86 -31.07
N GLN A 198 30.35 20.43 -31.15
CA GLN A 198 30.08 21.58 -32.01
C GLN A 198 30.91 22.79 -31.60
N LYS A 199 31.08 23.04 -30.30
CA LYS A 199 31.91 24.13 -29.80
C LYS A 199 33.39 23.91 -30.16
N ALA A 200 33.92 22.71 -29.96
CA ALA A 200 35.28 22.35 -30.32
C ALA A 200 35.52 22.46 -31.84
N GLU A 201 34.55 22.04 -32.66
CA GLU A 201 34.62 22.17 -34.11
C GLU A 201 34.60 23.65 -34.55
N ARG A 202 33.73 24.48 -33.96
CA ARG A 202 33.71 25.93 -34.21
C ARG A 202 35.03 26.61 -33.81
N GLU A 203 35.57 26.26 -32.63
CA GLU A 203 36.86 26.77 -32.17
C GLU A 203 38.00 26.33 -33.08
N TRP A 204 38.01 25.06 -33.52
CA TRP A 204 38.99 24.54 -34.48
C TRP A 204 38.91 25.25 -35.83
N GLN A 205 37.71 25.44 -36.39
CA GLN A 205 37.51 26.14 -37.66
C GLN A 205 38.02 27.59 -37.58
N LYS A 206 37.68 28.30 -36.50
CA LYS A 206 38.15 29.67 -36.28
C LYS A 206 39.68 29.73 -36.21
N ASN A 207 40.29 28.87 -35.40
CA ASN A 207 41.75 28.81 -35.27
C ASN A 207 42.44 28.43 -36.60
N PHE A 208 41.82 27.54 -37.37
CA PHE A 208 42.30 27.12 -38.69
C PHE A 208 42.25 28.27 -39.71
N GLU A 209 41.15 29.04 -39.74
CA GLU A 209 40.98 30.20 -40.62
C GLU A 209 41.93 31.35 -40.27
N GLU A 210 42.08 31.68 -38.99
CA GLU A 210 43.06 32.68 -38.51
C GLU A 210 44.49 32.29 -38.91
N SER A 211 44.86 31.01 -38.69
CA SER A 211 46.16 30.47 -39.13
C SER A 211 46.32 30.44 -40.66
N ARG A 212 45.22 30.38 -41.41
CA ARG A 212 45.23 30.45 -42.88
C ARG A 212 45.45 31.90 -43.34
N GLN A 213 44.77 32.87 -42.74
CA GLN A 213 44.95 34.29 -43.03
C GLN A 213 46.40 34.75 -42.76
N ASN A 214 46.97 34.39 -41.60
CA ASN A 214 48.37 34.70 -41.29
C ASN A 214 49.36 34.11 -42.30
N ARG A 215 49.06 32.93 -42.87
CA ARG A 215 49.90 32.31 -43.91
C ARG A 215 49.78 32.99 -45.28
N VAL A 216 48.61 33.54 -45.59
CA VAL A 216 48.35 34.28 -46.84
C VAL A 216 48.92 35.70 -46.77
N GLU A 217 48.91 36.34 -45.59
CA GLU A 217 49.51 37.67 -45.38
C GLU A 217 51.05 37.65 -45.36
N SER A 218 51.66 36.48 -45.16
CA SER A 218 53.12 36.30 -45.14
C SER A 218 53.74 36.04 -46.54
N TRP A 219 52.96 36.18 -47.62
CA TRP A 219 53.38 35.97 -49.02
C TRP A 219 53.37 37.25 -49.84
#